data_AF-A0A923ZVD1-F1
#
_entry.id   AF-A0A923ZVD1-F1
#
_cell.length_a   1.000
_cell.length_b   1.000
_cell.length_c   1.000
_cell.angle_alpha   90.00
_cell.angle_beta   90.00
_cell.angle_gamma   90.00
#
_symmetry.space_group_name_H-M   'P 1'
#
loop_
_entity.id
_entity.type
_entity.pdbx_description
1 polymer ?
#
loop_
_entity_poly.entity_id
_entity_poly.type
_entity_poly.pdbx_seq_one_letter_code
_entity_poly.pdbx_strand_id
1 'polypeptide(L)'
;MFLQGGRIEEIEMFNEWMGSLPHRHKVVIAGNHDFFFEKYPKEAKRLITNATYLNDSGILIEGLHIWGSPIQPWFYDWAFNRKRGKDIRKHWDLIPTNTDILITHGPPFGILDATERGE
;
A
#
# COMPACT_ATOMS: atom_id res chain seq x y z
N MET A 1 -0.44 12.98 0.79
CA MET A 1 -1.54 13.35 -0.11
C MET A 1 -2.52 12.19 -0.08
N PHE A 2 -3.71 12.39 0.51
CA PHE A 2 -4.73 11.36 0.64
C PHE A 2 -5.63 11.45 -0.61
N LEU A 3 -5.73 10.38 -1.41
CA LEU A 3 -6.68 10.35 -2.53
C LEU A 3 -8.07 10.33 -1.91
N GLN A 4 -8.85 11.42 -1.98
CA GLN A 4 -10.08 11.55 -1.19
C GLN A 4 -11.25 10.74 -1.78
N GLY A 5 -11.04 10.10 -2.92
CA GLY A 5 -11.93 9.07 -3.45
C GLY A 5 -11.31 8.20 -4.55
N GLY A 6 -9.97 8.20 -4.67
CA GLY A 6 -9.26 7.49 -5.72
C GLY A 6 -9.60 7.95 -7.13
N ARG A 7 -9.88 9.24 -7.34
CA ARG A 7 -10.18 9.74 -8.71
C ARG A 7 -8.91 9.67 -9.55
N ILE A 8 -9.05 9.41 -10.84
CA ILE A 8 -7.91 9.25 -11.76
C ILE A 8 -7.04 10.51 -11.74
N GLU A 9 -7.65 11.69 -11.69
CA GLU A 9 -6.94 12.98 -11.65
C GLU A 9 -6.09 13.12 -10.37
N GLU A 10 -6.56 12.61 -9.23
CA GLU A 10 -5.79 12.63 -7.98
C GLU A 10 -4.58 11.69 -8.08
N ILE A 11 -4.73 10.54 -8.75
CA ILE A 11 -3.67 9.57 -8.99
C ILE A 11 -2.60 10.17 -9.91
N GLU A 12 -3.03 10.84 -10.99
CA GLU A 12 -2.13 11.52 -11.93
C GLU A 12 -1.37 12.65 -11.23
N MET A 13 -2.05 13.51 -10.46
CA MET A 13 -1.40 14.55 -9.66
C MET A 13 -0.40 13.97 -8.66
N PHE A 14 -0.74 12.86 -8.00
CA PHE A 14 0.16 12.17 -7.09
C PHE A 14 1.39 11.65 -7.84
N ASN A 15 1.19 11.02 -8.99
CA ASN A 15 2.27 10.49 -9.81
C ASN A 15 3.21 11.59 -10.33
N GLU A 16 2.68 12.74 -10.74
CA GLU A 16 3.48 13.90 -11.14
C GLU A 16 4.29 14.45 -9.95
N TRP A 17 3.66 14.59 -8.78
CA TRP A 17 4.37 14.98 -7.56
C TRP A 17 5.50 13.99 -7.22
N MET A 18 5.25 12.67 -7.30
CA MET A 18 6.29 11.65 -7.12
C MET A 18 7.42 11.78 -8.15
N GLY A 19 7.11 12.20 -9.38
CA GLY A 19 8.08 12.50 -10.43
C GLY A 19 9.03 13.65 -10.07
N SER A 20 8.52 14.67 -9.38
CA SER A 20 9.29 15.85 -8.97
C SER A 20 10.31 15.59 -7.85
N LEU A 21 10.16 14.50 -7.11
CA LEU A 21 11.05 14.19 -5.98
C LEU A 21 12.42 13.70 -6.48
N PRO A 22 13.54 14.13 -5.87
CA PRO A 22 14.90 13.86 -6.34
C PRO A 22 15.38 12.42 -6.08
N HIS A 23 14.55 11.58 -5.47
CA HIS A 23 14.92 10.23 -5.07
C HIS A 23 15.01 9.29 -6.29
N ARG A 24 16.11 8.54 -6.37
CA ARG A 24 16.34 7.54 -7.42
C ARG A 24 15.30 6.43 -7.40
N HIS A 25 14.90 5.98 -6.22
CA HIS A 25 13.90 4.94 -6.02
C HIS A 25 12.75 5.49 -5.18
N LYS A 26 11.54 5.21 -5.64
CA LYS A 26 10.28 5.61 -5.01
C LYS A 26 9.40 4.38 -5.00
N VAL A 27 9.03 3.91 -3.81
CA VAL A 27 8.18 2.74 -3.63
C VAL A 27 6.93 3.17 -2.92
N VAL A 28 5.77 2.76 -3.43
CA VAL A 28 4.46 3.16 -2.91
C VAL A 28 3.54 1.94 -2.81
N ILE A 29 2.67 1.97 -1.81
CA ILE A 29 1.53 1.07 -1.67
C ILE A 29 0.25 1.92 -1.59
N ALA A 30 -0.89 1.30 -1.84
CA ALA A 30 -2.19 1.92 -1.61
C ALA A 30 -2.60 1.81 -0.13
N GLY A 31 -3.67 2.51 0.24
CA GLY A 31 -4.30 2.48 1.55
C GLY A 31 -5.83 2.47 1.51
N ASN A 32 -6.43 2.66 2.67
CA ASN A 32 -7.88 2.62 2.90
C ASN A 32 -8.74 3.57 2.04
N HIS A 33 -8.17 4.68 1.56
CA HIS A 33 -8.89 5.65 0.72
C HIS A 33 -8.80 5.37 -0.79
N ASP A 34 -7.99 4.40 -1.20
CA ASP A 34 -7.57 4.21 -2.58
C ASP A 34 -8.46 3.19 -3.33
N PHE A 35 -9.78 3.38 -3.29
CA PHE A 35 -10.76 2.44 -3.87
C PHE A 35 -10.49 2.09 -5.34
N PHE A 36 -9.99 3.02 -6.14
CA PHE A 36 -9.64 2.77 -7.54
C PHE A 36 -8.54 1.72 -7.68
N PHE A 37 -7.57 1.70 -6.76
CA PHE A 37 -6.51 0.69 -6.75
C PHE A 37 -7.04 -0.70 -6.40
N GLU A 38 -8.05 -0.82 -5.54
CA GLU A 38 -8.65 -2.12 -5.24
C GLU A 38 -9.57 -2.58 -6.39
N LYS A 39 -10.35 -1.66 -6.97
CA LYS A 39 -11.33 -1.98 -8.02
C LYS A 39 -10.70 -2.22 -9.39
N TYR A 40 -9.63 -1.49 -9.72
CA TYR A 40 -8.95 -1.51 -11.03
C TYR A 40 -7.43 -1.61 -10.86
N PRO A 41 -6.91 -2.70 -10.27
CA PRO A 41 -5.50 -2.79 -9.85
C PRO A 41 -4.50 -2.72 -11.02
N LYS A 42 -4.88 -3.19 -12.21
CA LYS A 42 -4.01 -3.16 -13.40
C LYS A 42 -3.91 -1.75 -13.96
N GLU A 43 -5.03 -1.05 -14.05
CA GLU A 43 -5.15 0.32 -14.51
C GLU A 43 -4.44 1.26 -13.54
N ALA A 44 -4.70 1.12 -12.24
CA ALA A 44 -4.06 1.93 -11.20
C ALA A 44 -2.53 1.76 -11.24
N LYS A 45 -2.02 0.52 -11.37
CA LYS A 45 -0.58 0.28 -11.53
C LYS A 45 0.00 0.94 -12.78
N ARG A 46 -0.75 1.06 -13.88
CA ARG A 46 -0.30 1.73 -15.11
C ARG A 46 -0.23 3.26 -14.97
N LEU A 47 -1.04 3.84 -14.09
CA LEU A 47 -1.02 5.29 -13.82
C LEU A 47 0.19 5.71 -12.96
N ILE A 48 0.75 4.78 -12.17
CA ILE A 48 1.95 5.04 -11.37
C ILE A 48 3.21 4.74 -12.20
N THR A 49 3.72 5.76 -12.91
CA THR A 49 4.90 5.67 -13.77
C THR A 49 6.18 6.21 -13.10
N ASN A 50 6.04 7.12 -12.13
CA ASN A 50 7.16 7.78 -11.45
C ASN A 50 7.58 7.10 -10.14
N ALA A 51 6.96 5.97 -9.80
CA ALA A 51 7.28 5.15 -8.63
C ALA A 51 7.02 3.66 -8.93
N THR A 52 7.55 2.78 -8.09
CA THR A 52 7.19 1.37 -8.07
C THR A 52 6.00 1.17 -7.16
N TYR A 53 4.85 0.81 -7.73
CA TYR A 53 3.67 0.42 -6.97
C TYR A 53 3.72 -1.07 -6.58
N LEU A 54 3.59 -1.35 -5.28
CA LEU A 54 3.51 -2.71 -4.73
C LEU A 54 2.09 -3.01 -4.21
N ASN A 55 1.59 -4.20 -4.53
CA ASN A 55 0.31 -4.72 -4.04
C ASN A 55 0.40 -6.23 -3.92
N ASP A 56 0.63 -6.73 -2.69
CA ASP A 56 1.01 -8.12 -2.41
C ASP A 56 2.14 -8.59 -3.31
N SER A 57 3.18 -7.77 -3.40
CA SER A 57 4.31 -7.98 -4.30
C SER A 57 5.58 -7.37 -3.75
N GLY A 58 6.73 -7.85 -4.24
CA GLY A 58 8.03 -7.34 -3.85
C GLY A 58 8.91 -6.85 -5.00
N ILE A 59 9.96 -6.12 -4.64
CA ILE A 59 11.01 -5.63 -5.54
C ILE A 59 12.38 -5.71 -4.84
N LEU A 60 13.43 -5.99 -5.62
CA LEU A 60 14.82 -5.91 -5.16
C LEU A 60 15.40 -4.55 -5.56
N ILE A 61 15.79 -3.74 -4.59
CA ILE A 61 16.40 -2.42 -4.83
C ILE A 61 17.71 -2.36 -4.06
N GLU A 62 18.83 -2.17 -4.75
CA GLU A 62 20.16 -2.01 -4.14
C GLU A 62 20.50 -3.13 -3.13
N GLY A 63 20.09 -4.36 -3.44
CA GLY A 63 20.33 -5.54 -2.61
C GLY A 63 19.30 -5.79 -1.50
N LEU A 64 18.33 -4.89 -1.30
CA LEU A 64 17.27 -5.02 -0.29
C LEU A 64 15.98 -5.56 -0.92
N HIS A 65 15.43 -6.62 -0.33
CA HIS A 65 14.11 -7.15 -0.68
C HIS A 65 13.02 -6.34 0.02
N ILE A 66 12.23 -5.62 -0.76
CA ILE A 66 11.13 -4.80 -0.28
C ILE A 66 9.83 -5.48 -0.64
N TRP A 67 8.94 -5.71 0.33
CA TRP A 67 7.59 -6.24 0.11
C TRP A 67 6.54 -5.20 0.53
N GLY A 68 5.48 -5.06 -0.26
CA GLY A 68 4.41 -4.10 0.00
C GLY A 68 3.02 -4.71 -0.12
N SER A 69 2.15 -4.40 0.85
CA SER A 69 0.74 -4.78 0.82
C SER A 69 -0.18 -3.64 1.32
N PRO A 70 -1.23 -3.27 0.56
CA PRO A 70 -2.22 -2.28 0.98
C PRO A 70 -3.26 -2.86 1.94
N ILE A 71 -3.26 -4.18 2.15
CA ILE A 71 -4.27 -4.90 2.91
C ILE A 71 -4.29 -4.42 4.36
N GLN A 72 -5.50 -4.29 4.91
CA GLN A 72 -5.68 -3.90 6.31
C GLN A 72 -6.82 -4.68 6.97
N PRO A 73 -6.81 -4.82 8.31
CA PRO A 73 -7.94 -5.34 9.04
C PRO A 73 -9.18 -4.49 8.79
N TRP A 74 -10.34 -5.14 8.61
CA TRP A 74 -11.60 -4.45 8.38
C TRP A 74 -11.85 -3.35 9.43
N PHE A 75 -12.05 -2.14 8.93
CA PHE A 75 -12.45 -0.94 9.66
C PHE A 75 -13.34 -0.11 8.73
N TYR A 76 -14.65 -0.06 9.02
CA TYR A 76 -15.68 0.43 8.10
C TYR A 76 -15.66 -0.28 6.73
N ASP A 77 -16.38 0.23 5.74
CA ASP A 77 -16.41 -0.30 4.38
C ASP A 77 -15.42 0.45 3.46
N TRP A 78 -14.16 0.52 3.91
CA TRP A 78 -13.05 1.14 3.19
C TRP A 78 -12.29 0.17 2.28
N ALA A 79 -11.44 0.72 1.40
CA ALA A 79 -10.66 -0.07 0.46
C ALA A 79 -9.67 -0.99 1.18
N PHE A 80 -9.37 -2.13 0.57
CA PHE A 80 -8.39 -3.12 1.01
C PHE A 80 -8.67 -3.75 2.38
N ASN A 81 -9.91 -3.65 2.87
CA ASN A 81 -10.34 -4.28 4.10
C ASN A 81 -10.45 -5.81 3.96
N ARG A 82 -9.87 -6.55 4.90
CA ARG A 82 -10.03 -8.00 5.04
C ARG A 82 -10.42 -8.34 6.47
N LYS A 83 -11.25 -9.37 6.62
CA LYS A 83 -11.62 -9.82 7.97
C LYS A 83 -10.40 -10.44 8.64
N ARG A 84 -10.19 -10.11 9.93
CA ARG A 84 -9.16 -10.76 10.74
C ARG A 84 -9.36 -12.28 10.74
N GLY A 85 -8.27 -13.02 10.89
CA GLY A 85 -8.26 -14.48 10.78
C GLY A 85 -7.84 -14.96 9.40
N LYS A 86 -8.54 -15.96 8.85
CA LYS A 86 -8.12 -16.65 7.61
C LYS A 86 -8.08 -15.75 6.38
N ASP A 87 -9.01 -14.79 6.27
CA ASP A 87 -9.14 -13.94 5.10
C ASP A 87 -7.95 -12.99 4.94
N ILE A 88 -7.54 -12.31 6.01
CA ILE A 88 -6.34 -11.46 5.97
C ILE A 88 -5.04 -12.27 5.97
N ARG A 89 -5.01 -13.42 6.66
CA ARG A 89 -3.80 -14.25 6.79
C ARG A 89 -3.23 -14.69 5.45
N LYS A 90 -4.08 -14.97 4.45
CA LYS A 90 -3.63 -15.36 3.11
C LYS A 90 -2.71 -14.32 2.44
N HIS A 91 -2.82 -13.05 2.81
CA HIS A 91 -1.97 -11.97 2.31
C HIS A 91 -0.63 -11.92 3.05
N TRP A 92 -0.65 -12.17 4.35
CA TRP A 92 0.56 -12.23 5.18
C TRP A 92 1.41 -13.46 4.87
N ASP A 93 0.78 -14.57 4.51
CA ASP A 93 1.47 -15.79 4.10
C ASP A 93 2.19 -15.63 2.73
N LEU A 94 1.89 -14.57 1.95
CA LEU A 94 2.61 -14.26 0.70
C LEU A 94 3.97 -13.59 0.94
N ILE A 95 4.20 -13.03 2.13
CA ILE A 95 5.41 -12.26 2.44
C ILE A 95 6.62 -13.22 2.45
N PRO A 96 7.61 -13.03 1.57
CA PRO A 96 8.80 -13.87 1.55
C PRO A 96 9.61 -13.74 2.84
N THR A 97 10.17 -14.85 3.32
CA THR A 97 10.99 -14.88 4.55
C THR A 97 12.31 -14.11 4.44
N ASN A 98 12.76 -13.78 3.23
CA ASN A 98 13.93 -12.95 2.97
C ASN A 98 13.58 -11.46 2.78
N THR A 99 12.41 -11.01 3.22
CA THR A 99 12.01 -9.60 3.17
C THR A 99 12.83 -8.78 4.16
N ASP A 100 13.56 -7.78 3.67
CA ASP A 100 14.35 -6.85 4.48
C ASP A 100 13.50 -5.65 4.93
N ILE A 101 12.63 -5.15 4.06
CA ILE A 101 11.73 -4.01 4.32
C ILE A 101 10.30 -4.42 3.99
N LEU A 102 9.41 -4.37 4.99
CA LEU A 102 7.98 -4.59 4.83
C LEU A 102 7.23 -3.26 4.91
N ILE A 103 6.38 -2.99 3.91
CA ILE A 103 5.53 -1.81 3.83
C ILE A 103 4.07 -2.25 3.91
N THR A 104 3.37 -1.83 4.97
CA THR A 104 1.93 -2.05 5.15
C THR A 104 1.22 -0.73 5.36
N HIS A 105 -0.06 -0.66 4.97
CA HIS A 105 -0.84 0.56 5.17
C HIS A 105 -1.14 0.81 6.65
N GLY A 106 -1.58 -0.25 7.35
CA GLY A 106 -1.84 -0.21 8.79
C GLY A 106 -0.64 -0.70 9.62
N PRO A 107 -0.56 -0.29 10.90
CA PRO A 107 0.47 -0.75 11.83
C PRO A 107 0.25 -2.22 12.25
N PRO A 108 1.32 -2.94 12.64
CA PRO A 108 1.19 -4.24 13.28
C PRO A 108 0.73 -4.11 14.74
N PHE A 109 0.12 -5.19 15.26
CA PHE A 109 -0.39 -5.22 16.63
C PHE A 109 0.69 -4.92 17.68
N GLY A 110 0.39 -4.00 18.59
CA GLY A 110 1.26 -3.58 19.69
C GLY A 110 2.37 -2.60 19.32
N ILE A 111 2.43 -2.12 18.07
CA ILE A 111 3.45 -1.17 17.62
C ILE A 111 2.77 0.00 16.91
N LEU A 112 2.66 1.13 17.61
CA LEU A 112 2.04 2.36 17.09
C LEU A 112 0.62 2.12 16.53
N ASP A 113 -0.11 1.15 17.10
CA ASP A 113 -1.45 0.75 16.70
C ASP A 113 -2.55 1.31 17.63
N ALA A 114 -2.19 2.21 18.53
CA ALA A 114 -3.12 2.89 19.42
C ALA A 114 -3.22 4.38 19.06
N THR A 115 -4.44 4.87 18.99
CA THR A 115 -4.76 6.30 18.90
C THR A 115 -4.90 6.94 20.28
N GLU A 116 -5.04 8.28 20.37
CA GLU A 116 -5.34 8.97 21.64
C GLU A 116 -6.59 8.43 22.35
N ARG A 117 -7.50 7.78 21.62
CA ARG A 117 -8.73 7.18 22.14
C ARG A 117 -8.57 5.72 22.55
N GLY A 118 -7.39 5.12 22.36
CA GLY A 118 -7.11 3.73 22.71
C GLY A 118 -7.73 2.69 21.76
N GLU A 119 -8.27 3.15 20.62
CA GLU A 119 -8.60 2.28 19.47
C GLU A 119 -7.37 2.01 18.63
#